data_AF-A0A843HFI0-F1
#
_entry.id   AF-A0A843HFI0-F1
#
_cell.length_a   1.000
_cell.length_b   1.000
_cell.length_c   1.000
_cell.angle_alpha   90.00
_cell.angle_beta   90.00
_cell.angle_gamma   90.00
#
_symmetry.space_group_name_H-M   'P 1'
#
loop_
_entity.id
_entity.type
_entity.pdbx_description
1 polymer ?
#
loop_
_entity_poly.entity_id
_entity_poly.type
_entity_poly.pdbx_seq_one_letter_code
_entity_poly.pdbx_strand_id
1 'polypeptide(L)'
;MTKKDISCGGSHKGAKFAHITKVHPCYNEKLHDKVGRVHVPIAPKCNIGCNFCIRSINTDEDRPGVAGSIMDADAAVEHVLNVTKDSA
;
A
#
# COMPACT_ATOMS: atom_id res chain seq x y z
N MET A 1 3.64 32.54 21.64
CA MET A 1 5.11 32.78 21.65
C MET A 1 5.72 31.52 22.26
N THR A 2 6.46 30.66 21.57
CA THR A 2 7.29 30.82 20.39
C THR A 2 7.36 29.51 19.60
N LYS A 3 7.08 29.62 18.31
CA LYS A 3 7.71 28.89 17.19
C LYS A 3 8.82 27.90 17.60
N LYS A 4 8.50 26.62 17.56
CA LYS A 4 9.38 25.56 17.07
C LYS A 4 8.46 24.71 16.19
N ASP A 5 7.98 25.24 15.07
CA ASP A 5 8.74 25.12 13.82
C ASP A 5 9.72 23.96 13.94
N ILE A 6 9.23 22.78 13.60
CA ILE A 6 10.05 21.59 13.36
C ILE A 6 11.14 22.04 12.41
N SER A 7 12.28 22.40 12.98
CA SER A 7 13.47 22.84 12.28
C SER A 7 14.07 21.59 11.66
N CYS A 8 13.54 21.19 10.51
CA CYS A 8 14.30 20.41 9.56
C CYS A 8 15.34 21.35 8.94
N GLY A 9 16.37 21.67 9.73
CA GLY A 9 17.65 22.12 9.22
C GLY A 9 18.38 20.88 8.73
N GLY A 10 18.57 20.77 7.42
CA GLY A 10 19.34 19.67 6.82
C GLY A 10 19.04 19.41 5.36
N SER A 11 19.68 20.17 4.47
CA SER A 11 20.10 19.79 3.11
C SER A 11 19.09 19.09 2.19
N HIS A 12 18.45 19.93 1.37
CA HIS A 12 17.68 19.68 0.14
C HIS A 12 17.95 18.35 -0.63
N LYS A 13 17.18 17.28 -0.38
CA LYS A 13 16.85 16.22 -1.38
C LYS A 13 15.46 15.56 -1.21
N GLY A 14 14.50 16.16 -0.49
CA GLY A 14 13.21 15.51 -0.12
C GLY A 14 11.92 16.08 -0.73
N ALA A 15 11.96 17.18 -1.48
CA ALA A 15 10.74 17.96 -1.79
C ALA A 15 9.78 17.34 -2.82
N LYS A 16 10.21 16.34 -3.61
CA LYS A 16 9.40 15.82 -4.74
C LYS A 16 8.18 15.00 -4.30
N PHE A 17 8.24 14.37 -3.13
CA PHE A 17 7.22 13.41 -2.66
C PHE A 17 6.57 13.82 -1.34
N ALA A 18 6.73 15.08 -0.92
CA ALA A 18 6.18 15.56 0.34
C ALA A 18 4.65 15.52 0.41
N HIS A 19 3.97 15.52 -0.74
CA HIS A 19 2.51 15.39 -0.80
C HIS A 19 2.07 13.94 -0.53
N ILE A 20 2.74 12.94 -1.12
CA ILE A 20 2.36 11.53 -1.00
C ILE A 20 2.72 10.95 0.38
N THR A 21 3.89 11.30 0.94
CA THR A 21 4.30 10.81 2.27
C THR A 21 3.42 11.33 3.39
N LYS A 22 2.78 12.49 3.20
CA LYS A 22 1.85 13.07 4.18
C LYS A 22 0.48 12.41 4.18
N VAL A 23 0.00 11.94 3.02
CA VAL A 23 -1.39 11.47 2.85
C VAL A 23 -1.54 9.95 2.80
N HIS A 24 -0.47 9.21 2.50
CA HIS A 24 -0.55 7.78 2.27
C HIS A 24 -0.45 6.97 3.58
N PRO A 25 -1.34 5.98 3.81
CA PRO A 25 -1.42 5.25 5.09
C PRO A 25 -0.16 4.44 5.43
N CYS A 26 0.62 4.00 4.44
CA CYS A 26 1.86 3.26 4.68
C CYS A 26 3.05 4.11 5.14
N TYR A 27 2.99 5.45 4.97
CA TYR A 27 4.12 6.34 5.28
C TYR A 27 3.83 7.28 6.46
N ASN A 28 2.57 7.42 6.87
CA ASN A 28 2.17 8.29 7.97
C ASN A 28 1.33 7.52 8.98
N GLU A 29 1.90 7.27 10.15
CA GLU A 29 1.27 6.55 11.26
C GLU A 29 -0.09 7.15 11.65
N LYS A 30 -0.23 8.48 11.57
CA LYS A 30 -1.48 9.18 11.94
C LYS A 30 -2.64 8.92 10.97
N LEU A 31 -2.35 8.40 9.77
CA LEU A 31 -3.32 8.12 8.73
C LEU A 31 -3.55 6.63 8.51
N HIS A 32 -2.77 5.76 9.15
CA HIS A 32 -2.88 4.31 9.00
C HIS A 32 -4.30 3.80 9.28
N ASP A 33 -4.99 4.42 10.25
CA ASP A 33 -6.35 4.02 10.67
C ASP A 33 -7.45 4.85 10.00
N LYS A 34 -7.09 5.82 9.15
CA LYS A 34 -8.04 6.78 8.54
C LYS A 34 -8.21 6.60 7.05
N VAL A 35 -7.20 6.06 6.37
CA VAL A 35 -7.17 5.91 4.92
C VAL A 35 -6.94 4.45 4.56
N GLY A 36 -7.83 3.89 3.76
CA GLY A 36 -7.71 2.52 3.25
C GLY A 36 -6.75 2.40 2.08
N ARG A 37 -6.26 1.18 1.84
CA ARG A 37 -5.55 0.78 0.61
C ARG A 37 -6.08 -0.56 0.15
N VAL A 38 -6.01 -0.82 -1.15
CA VAL A 38 -6.43 -2.10 -1.75
C VAL A 38 -5.21 -2.77 -2.37
N HIS A 39 -5.03 -4.06 -2.09
CA HIS A 39 -4.04 -4.89 -2.78
C HIS A 39 -4.75 -5.68 -3.89
N VAL A 40 -4.14 -5.74 -5.07
CA VAL A 40 -4.72 -6.45 -6.23
C VAL A 40 -3.81 -7.61 -6.66
N PRO A 41 -4.29 -8.86 -6.63
CA PRO A 41 -3.47 -10.05 -6.88
C PRO A 41 -3.27 -10.32 -8.38
N ILE A 42 -2.41 -9.53 -9.03
CA ILE A 42 -2.08 -9.63 -10.47
C ILE A 42 -0.73 -10.30 -10.76
N ALA A 43 0.16 -10.39 -9.77
CA ALA A 43 1.55 -10.84 -9.95
C ALA A 43 1.81 -12.20 -9.29
N PRO A 44 1.49 -13.33 -9.94
CA PRO A 44 1.60 -14.67 -9.35
C PRO A 44 3.03 -15.22 -9.31
N LYS A 45 3.92 -14.72 -10.18
CA LYS A 45 5.31 -15.18 -10.28
C LYS A 45 6.25 -14.27 -9.50
N CYS A 46 7.33 -14.85 -8.98
CA CYS A 46 8.45 -14.15 -8.37
C CYS A 46 9.74 -14.63 -9.05
N ASN A 47 10.73 -13.75 -9.18
CA ASN A 47 12.04 -14.09 -9.74
C ASN A 47 13.05 -14.58 -8.68
N ILE A 48 12.71 -14.46 -7.39
CA ILE A 48 13.52 -14.92 -6.26
C ILE A 48 12.68 -15.81 -5.33
N GLY A 49 13.36 -16.66 -4.56
CA GLY A 49 12.74 -17.48 -3.51
C GLY A 49 13.38 -17.18 -2.15
N CYS A 50 12.65 -16.50 -1.27
CA CYS A 50 13.11 -16.30 0.11
C CYS A 50 12.92 -17.58 0.93
N ASN A 51 13.84 -17.88 1.85
CA ASN A 51 13.80 -19.11 2.66
C ASN A 51 12.54 -19.26 3.54
N PHE A 52 11.84 -18.17 3.84
CA PHE A 52 10.62 -18.16 4.65
C PHE A 52 9.34 -18.01 3.81
N CYS A 53 9.45 -17.83 2.49
CA CYS A 53 8.32 -17.48 1.65
C CYS A 53 7.63 -18.74 1.09
N ILE A 54 6.36 -18.92 1.45
CA ILE A 54 5.47 -19.90 0.84
C ILE A 54 4.34 -19.12 0.16
N ARG A 55 4.31 -19.09 -1.17
CA ARG A 55 3.22 -18.44 -1.91
C ARG A 55 2.10 -19.45 -2.10
N SER A 56 0.89 -19.13 -1.64
CA SER A 56 -0.27 -20.01 -1.75
C SER A 56 -1.53 -19.24 -2.10
N ILE A 57 -2.48 -19.92 -2.74
CA ILE A 57 -3.80 -19.37 -3.07
C ILE A 57 -4.79 -20.04 -2.12
N ASN A 58 -5.08 -19.37 -1.00
CA ASN A 58 -5.95 -19.88 0.06
C ASN A 58 -6.78 -18.71 0.61
N THR A 59 -7.97 -19.01 1.13
CA THR A 59 -8.87 -18.04 1.75
C THR A 59 -8.66 -17.87 3.25
N ASP A 60 -8.00 -18.82 3.89
CA ASP A 60 -8.06 -18.97 5.35
C ASP A 60 -6.85 -18.37 6.08
N GLU A 61 -5.73 -18.16 5.36
CA GLU A 61 -4.49 -17.65 5.93
C GLU A 61 -4.33 -16.15 5.68
N ASP A 62 -4.12 -15.37 6.75
CA ASP A 62 -3.75 -13.96 6.66
C ASP A 62 -2.26 -13.77 6.93
N ARG A 63 -1.45 -13.89 5.87
CA ARG A 63 0.00 -13.66 5.91
C ARG A 63 0.52 -13.14 4.56
N PRO A 64 1.74 -12.56 4.51
CA PRO A 64 2.29 -12.04 3.27
C PRO A 64 2.44 -13.12 2.20
N GLY A 65 2.03 -12.80 0.96
CA GLY A 65 2.16 -13.68 -0.19
C GLY A 65 1.05 -14.72 -0.33
N VAL A 66 -0.04 -14.59 0.42
CA VAL A 66 -1.29 -15.35 0.25
C VAL A 66 -2.35 -14.45 -0.38
N ALA A 67 -3.11 -15.00 -1.32
CA ALA A 67 -4.27 -14.35 -1.91
C ALA A 67 -5.39 -15.39 -2.09
N GLY A 68 -6.66 -14.97 -2.00
CA GLY A 68 -7.80 -15.88 -2.20
C GLY A 68 -7.98 -16.32 -3.65
N SER A 69 -7.63 -15.47 -4.62
CA SER A 69 -7.65 -15.78 -6.05
C SER A 69 -6.63 -14.90 -6.80
N ILE A 70 -6.32 -15.29 -8.04
CA ILE A 70 -5.53 -14.46 -8.97
C ILE A 70 -6.50 -13.75 -9.90
N MET A 71 -6.20 -12.49 -10.20
CA MET A 71 -7.01 -11.66 -11.09
C MET A 71 -6.23 -11.25 -12.33
N ASP A 72 -6.94 -11.13 -13.45
CA ASP A 72 -6.42 -10.55 -14.68
C ASP A 72 -6.35 -9.01 -14.59
N ALA A 73 -5.59 -8.40 -15.49
CA ALA A 73 -5.38 -6.95 -15.51
C ALA A 73 -6.69 -6.16 -15.69
N ASP A 74 -7.58 -6.62 -16.55
CA ASP A 74 -8.85 -5.94 -16.81
C ASP A 74 -9.79 -6.06 -15.59
N ALA A 75 -9.88 -7.26 -15.01
CA ALA A 75 -10.64 -7.50 -13.79
C ALA A 75 -10.10 -6.67 -12.59
N ALA A 76 -8.78 -6.47 -12.53
CA ALA A 76 -8.14 -5.63 -11.52
C ALA A 76 -8.60 -4.17 -11.60
N VAL A 77 -8.69 -3.61 -12.81
CA VAL A 77 -9.18 -2.25 -13.03
C VAL A 77 -10.65 -2.14 -12.60
N GLU A 78 -11.49 -3.08 -13.02
CA GLU A 78 -12.89 -3.12 -12.63
C GLU A 78 -13.08 -3.21 -11.12
N HIS A 79 -12.28 -4.04 -10.45
CA HIS A 79 -12.33 -4.19 -9.00
C HIS A 79 -11.98 -2.89 -8.26
N VAL A 80 -10.91 -2.20 -8.66
CA VAL A 80 -10.54 -0.90 -8.07
C VAL A 80 -11.64 0.14 -8.28
N LEU A 81 -12.24 0.17 -9.47
CA LEU A 81 -13.36 1.07 -9.76
C LEU A 81 -14.59 0.76 -8.90
N ASN A 82 -14.87 -0.51 -8.61
CA ASN A 82 -16.00 -0.90 -7.78
C ASN A 82 -15.76 -0.54 -6.30
N VAL A 83 -14.59 -0.89 -5.75
CA VAL A 83 -14.25 -0.60 -4.35
C VAL A 83 -14.23 0.91 -4.06
N THR A 84 -13.83 1.73 -5.04
CA THR A 84 -13.82 3.19 -4.89
C THR A 84 -15.21 3.82 -4.98
N LYS A 85 -16.18 3.21 -5.68
CA LYS A 85 -17.56 3.69 -5.75
C LYS A 85 -18.33 3.45 -4.45
N ASP A 86 -18.09 2.33 -3.78
CA ASP A 86 -18.78 1.96 -2.54
C ASP A 86 -18.37 2.84 -1.34
N SER A 87 -17.29 3.61 -1.50
CA SER A 87 -16.74 4.51 -0.47
C SER A 87 -17.25 5.97 -0.60
N ALA A 88 -18.21 6.24 -1.49
CA ALA A 88 -18.78 7.56 -1.78
C ALA A 88 -20.14 7.78 -1.10
#